data_AF-A0A535NN10-F1
#
_entry.id   AF-A0A535NN10-F1
#
_cell.length_a   1.000
_cell.length_b   1.000
_cell.length_c   1.000
_cell.angle_alpha   90.00
_cell.angle_beta   90.00
_cell.angle_gamma   90.00
#
_symmetry.space_group_name_H-M   'P 1'
#
loop_
_entity.id
_entity.type
_entity.pdbx_description
1 polymer ?
#
loop_
_entity_poly.entity_id
_entity_poly.type
_entity_poly.pdbx_seq_one_letter_code
_entity_poly.pdbx_strand_id
1 'polypeptide(L)'
;SKLMDQWEPAAHGSTFGGNPVSCAAAIATLDVFTREHVLANATDKGAQLVSRLRELQRRTPAIGEVRGLGLMIGIELVTPEGTPDKDLQKKI
;
A
#
# COMPACT_ATOMS: atom_id res chain seq x y z
N SER A 1 27.00 -8.58 1.33
CA SER A 1 26.82 -7.11 1.26
C SER A 1 27.59 -6.57 2.43
N LYS A 2 28.53 -5.63 2.26
CA LYS A 2 29.43 -5.18 3.34
C LYS A 2 28.73 -4.79 4.65
N LEU A 3 27.42 -4.48 4.62
CA LEU A 3 26.57 -4.25 5.79
C LEU A 3 26.04 -5.55 6.43
N MET A 4 25.53 -6.49 5.63
CA MET A 4 24.98 -7.76 6.12
C MET A 4 26.07 -8.71 6.62
N ASP A 5 27.27 -8.61 6.05
CA ASP A 5 28.40 -9.50 6.36
C ASP A 5 29.02 -9.20 7.75
N GLN A 6 28.55 -8.14 8.44
CA GLN A 6 28.97 -7.75 9.80
C GLN A 6 28.22 -8.50 10.90
N TRP A 7 27.16 -9.23 10.56
CA TRP A 7 26.37 -9.97 11.53
C TRP A 7 27.05 -11.29 11.89
N GLU A 8 27.24 -11.51 13.19
CA GLU A 8 27.72 -12.80 13.69
C GLU A 8 26.72 -13.92 13.38
N PRO A 9 27.19 -15.17 13.20
CA PRO A 9 26.29 -16.32 13.07
C PRO A 9 25.25 -16.35 14.20
N ALA A 10 23.98 -16.58 13.84
CA ALA A 10 22.82 -16.57 14.74
C ALA A 10 22.44 -15.20 15.37
N ALA A 11 23.05 -14.08 14.95
CA ALA A 11 22.63 -12.75 15.41
C ALA A 11 21.20 -12.37 15.00
N HIS A 12 20.69 -12.95 13.90
CA HIS A 12 19.33 -12.74 13.42
C HIS A 12 18.80 -14.02 12.78
N GLY A 13 17.85 -14.67 13.45
CA GLY A 13 17.26 -15.92 13.00
C GLY A 13 15.86 -16.12 13.56
N SER A 14 15.07 -16.94 12.86
CA SER A 14 13.74 -17.38 13.28
C SER A 14 13.56 -18.83 12.85
N THR A 15 12.97 -19.67 13.72
CA THR A 15 12.78 -21.10 13.47
C THR A 15 12.02 -21.39 12.17
N PHE A 16 11.11 -20.50 11.77
CA PHE A 16 10.32 -20.63 10.54
C PHE A 16 10.74 -19.67 9.43
N GLY A 17 11.76 -18.83 9.70
CA GLY A 17 12.30 -17.88 8.73
C GLY A 17 12.91 -18.61 7.54
N GLY A 18 12.55 -18.20 6.32
CA GLY A 18 13.12 -18.78 5.10
C GLY A 18 12.77 -20.26 4.87
N ASN A 19 11.66 -20.75 5.43
CA ASN A 19 11.23 -22.13 5.18
C ASN A 19 11.00 -22.39 3.67
N PRO A 20 11.26 -23.61 3.17
CA PRO A 20 11.23 -23.90 1.73
C PRO A 20 9.89 -23.60 1.04
N VAL A 21 8.77 -23.82 1.74
CA VAL A 21 7.43 -23.56 1.20
C VAL A 21 7.21 -22.07 0.97
N SER A 22 7.58 -21.23 1.94
CA SER A 22 7.46 -19.78 1.82
C SER A 22 8.41 -19.23 0.75
N CYS A 23 9.62 -19.78 0.63
CA CYS A 23 10.56 -19.40 -0.43
C CYS A 23 10.01 -19.74 -1.83
N ALA A 24 9.44 -20.94 -2.01
CA ALA A 24 8.81 -21.33 -3.27
C ALA A 24 7.62 -20.42 -3.62
N ALA A 25 6.76 -20.11 -2.64
CA ALA A 25 5.64 -19.18 -2.83
C ALA A 25 6.11 -17.76 -3.17
N ALA A 26 7.19 -17.28 -2.54
CA ALA A 26 7.75 -15.96 -2.80
C ALA A 26 8.29 -15.85 -4.24
N ILE A 27 9.03 -16.87 -4.72
CA ILE A 27 9.51 -16.93 -6.10
C ILE A 27 8.34 -16.90 -7.09
N ALA A 28 7.34 -17.76 -6.90
CA ALA A 28 6.16 -17.80 -7.76
C ALA A 28 5.39 -16.46 -7.76
N THR A 29 5.33 -15.78 -6.61
CA THR A 29 4.73 -14.45 -6.50
C THR A 29 5.50 -13.42 -7.32
N LEU A 30 6.84 -13.40 -7.22
CA LEU A 30 7.68 -12.48 -8.01
C LEU A 30 7.58 -12.74 -9.51
N ASP A 31 7.46 -14.01 -9.92
CA ASP A 31 7.23 -14.40 -11.31
C ASP A 31 5.90 -13.84 -11.83
N VAL A 32 4.83 -13.91 -11.05
CA VAL A 32 3.53 -13.30 -11.38
C VAL A 32 3.64 -11.78 -11.50
N PHE A 33 4.33 -11.13 -10.55
CA PHE A 33 4.54 -9.67 -10.59
C PHE A 33 5.17 -9.22 -11.91
N THR A 34 6.14 -10.00 -12.40
CA THR A 34 6.85 -9.72 -13.65
C THR A 34 5.99 -10.08 -14.86
N ARG A 35 5.46 -11.31 -14.93
CA ARG A 35 4.71 -11.86 -16.07
C ARG A 35 3.41 -11.11 -16.34
N GLU A 36 2.71 -10.67 -15.29
CA GLU A 36 1.41 -10.01 -15.40
C GLU A 36 1.50 -8.49 -15.29
N HIS A 37 2.71 -7.92 -15.27
CA HIS A 37 2.96 -6.48 -15.19
C HIS A 37 2.20 -5.82 -14.02
N VAL A 38 2.17 -6.48 -12.86
CA VAL A 38 1.33 -6.09 -11.70
C VAL A 38 1.60 -4.66 -11.26
N LEU A 39 2.87 -4.22 -11.28
CA LEU A 39 3.24 -2.86 -10.88
C LEU A 39 2.74 -1.78 -11.85
N ALA A 40 2.79 -2.06 -13.17
CA ALA A 40 2.27 -1.14 -14.19
C ALA A 40 0.76 -1.02 -14.05
N ASN A 41 0.06 -2.17 -13.93
CA ASN A 41 -1.38 -2.18 -13.70
C ASN A 41 -1.77 -1.45 -12.40
N ALA A 42 -1.05 -1.65 -11.30
CA ALA A 42 -1.31 -0.94 -10.05
C ALA A 42 -1.11 0.58 -10.19
N THR A 43 -0.16 1.01 -11.01
CA THR A 43 0.07 2.44 -11.32
C THR A 43 -1.10 3.01 -12.12
N ASP A 44 -1.50 2.35 -13.20
CA ASP A 44 -2.58 2.80 -14.08
C ASP A 44 -3.94 2.82 -13.38
N LYS A 45 -4.27 1.75 -12.66
CA LYS A 45 -5.51 1.67 -11.87
C LYS A 45 -5.50 2.64 -10.69
N GLY A 46 -4.35 2.84 -10.07
CA GLY A 46 -4.15 3.87 -9.05
C GLY A 46 -4.48 5.26 -9.56
N ALA A 47 -3.91 5.64 -10.71
CA ALA A 47 -4.18 6.93 -11.34
C ALA A 47 -5.67 7.10 -11.69
N GLN A 48 -6.29 6.05 -12.23
CA GLN A 48 -7.73 6.04 -12.53
C GLN A 48 -8.56 6.28 -11.24
N LEU A 49 -8.28 5.53 -10.17
CA LEU A 49 -9.03 5.63 -8.92
C LEU A 49 -8.86 7.00 -8.27
N VAL A 50 -7.63 7.52 -8.16
CA VAL A 50 -7.36 8.85 -7.60
C VAL A 50 -8.08 9.94 -8.40
N SER A 51 -8.10 9.86 -9.73
CA SER A 51 -8.82 10.82 -10.57
C SER A 51 -10.32 10.87 -10.21
N ARG A 52 -10.94 9.71 -10.01
CA ARG A 52 -12.38 9.62 -9.69
C ARG A 52 -12.67 10.05 -8.25
N LEU A 53 -11.78 9.74 -7.31
CA LEU A 53 -11.90 10.21 -5.93
C LEU A 53 -11.77 11.73 -5.83
N ARG A 54 -10.87 12.35 -6.60
CA ARG A 54 -10.78 13.82 -6.70
C ARG A 54 -11.99 14.46 -7.34
N GLU A 55 -12.66 13.77 -8.26
CA GLU A 55 -13.96 14.20 -8.78
C GLU A 55 -15.06 14.16 -7.72
N LEU A 56 -15.10 13.06 -6.94
CA LEU A 56 -16.03 12.92 -5.82
C LEU A 56 -15.77 13.99 -4.75
N GLN A 57 -14.50 14.26 -4.44
CA GLN A 57 -14.09 15.29 -3.48
C GLN A 57 -14.71 16.66 -3.80
N ARG A 58 -14.77 17.06 -5.08
CA ARG A 58 -15.38 18.34 -5.49
C ARG A 58 -16.87 18.45 -5.14
N ARG A 59 -17.55 17.32 -4.91
CA ARG A 59 -18.99 17.24 -4.65
C ARG A 59 -19.31 16.79 -3.22
N THR A 60 -18.30 16.40 -2.45
CA THR A 60 -18.45 15.84 -1.10
C THR A 60 -17.56 16.62 -0.14
N PRO A 61 -18.09 17.65 0.54
CA PRO A 61 -17.31 18.50 1.45
C PRO A 61 -16.59 17.75 2.57
N ALA A 62 -17.10 16.59 2.96
CA ALA A 62 -16.49 15.74 3.97
C ALA A 62 -15.17 15.09 3.53
N ILE A 63 -14.82 15.11 2.23
CA ILE A 63 -13.52 14.62 1.75
C ILE A 63 -12.54 15.79 1.73
N GLY A 64 -11.58 15.79 2.67
CA GLY A 64 -10.56 16.82 2.79
C GLY A 64 -9.40 16.63 1.81
N GLU A 65 -8.85 15.41 1.76
CA GLU A 65 -7.68 15.10 0.93
C GLU A 65 -7.81 13.71 0.26
N VAL A 66 -7.27 13.59 -0.94
CA VAL A 66 -7.05 12.31 -1.64
C VAL A 66 -5.57 12.20 -2.00
N ARG A 67 -4.87 11.22 -1.41
CA ARG A 67 -3.42 10.98 -1.59
C ARG A 67 -3.14 9.50 -1.84
N GLY A 68 -1.99 9.18 -2.43
CA GLY A 68 -1.57 7.80 -2.63
C GLY A 68 -0.52 7.60 -3.71
N LEU A 69 0.01 6.37 -3.79
CA LEU A 69 0.95 5.90 -4.81
C LEU A 69 0.52 4.50 -5.30
N GLY A 70 0.33 4.34 -6.60
CA GLY A 70 -0.29 3.13 -7.16
C GLY A 70 -1.66 2.89 -6.52
N LEU A 71 -1.90 1.68 -6.03
CA LEU A 71 -3.15 1.32 -5.35
C LEU A 71 -3.12 1.51 -3.82
N MET A 72 -2.01 2.01 -3.25
CA MET A 72 -1.97 2.42 -1.84
C MET A 72 -2.51 3.86 -1.74
N ILE A 73 -3.82 3.98 -1.56
CA ILE A 73 -4.56 5.25 -1.60
C ILE A 73 -5.23 5.51 -0.24
N GLY A 74 -5.15 6.75 0.21
CA GLY A 74 -5.81 7.24 1.42
C GLY A 74 -6.73 8.41 1.10
N ILE A 75 -7.87 8.44 1.79
CA ILE A 75 -8.84 9.53 1.76
C ILE A 75 -8.92 10.09 3.18
N GLU A 76 -8.73 11.39 3.33
CA GLU A 76 -8.94 12.07 4.60
C GLU A 76 -10.37 12.62 4.68
N LEU A 77 -11.02 12.32 5.79
CA LEU A 77 -12.36 12.80 6.08
C LEU A 77 -12.30 13.94 7.09
N VAL A 78 -13.02 15.02 6.81
CA VAL A 78 -12.97 16.27 7.58
C VAL A 78 -14.35 16.78 7.95
N THR A 79 -14.41 17.52 9.05
CA THR A 79 -15.58 18.26 9.51
C THR A 79 -15.82 19.48 8.60
N PRO A 80 -16.96 20.18 8.71
CA PRO A 80 -17.19 21.43 7.97
C PRO A 80 -16.11 22.51 8.20
N GLU A 81 -15.44 22.46 9.36
CA GLU A 81 -14.34 23.36 9.74
C GLU A 81 -12.99 22.94 9.16
N GLY A 82 -12.92 21.82 8.41
CA GLY A 82 -11.71 21.34 7.75
C GLY A 82 -10.75 20.57 8.67
N THR A 83 -11.23 20.11 9.83
CA THR A 83 -10.42 19.29 10.76
C THR A 83 -10.76 17.80 10.64
N PRO A 84 -9.86 16.86 10.99
CA PRO A 84 -10.14 15.43 10.86
C PRO A 84 -11.41 14.97 11.60
N ASP A 85 -12.36 14.38 10.87
CA ASP A 85 -13.63 13.91 11.41
C ASP A 85 -13.54 12.44 11.87
N LYS A 86 -13.24 12.26 13.15
CA LYS A 86 -13.12 10.92 13.77
C LYS A 86 -14.44 10.17 13.86
N ASP A 87 -15.56 10.88 13.91
CA ASP A 87 -16.87 10.24 14.07
C ASP A 87 -17.40 9.73 12.74
N LEU A 88 -17.13 10.45 11.65
CA LEU A 88 -17.39 9.96 10.30
C LEU A 88 -16.47 8.78 9.94
N GLN A 89 -15.19 8.83 10.30
CA GLN A 89 -14.24 7.73 10.05
C GLN A 89 -14.66 6.40 10.70
N LYS A 90 -15.30 6.43 11.88
CA LYS A 90 -15.78 5.21 12.56
C LYS A 90 -17.02 4.58 11.92
N LYS A 91 -17.71 5.30 11.03
CA LYS A 91 -18.99 4.87 10.45
C LYS A 91 -18.83 4.21 9.07
N ILE A 92 -17.61 4.20 8.52
CA ILE A 92 -17.25 3.65 7.22
C ILE A 92 -16.34 2.45 7.45
#